data_AF-A0A964QFK0-F1
#
_entry.id   AF-A0A964QFK0-F1
#
_cell.length_a   1.000
_cell.length_b   1.000
_cell.length_c   1.000
_cell.angle_alpha   90.00
_cell.angle_beta   90.00
_cell.angle_gamma   90.00
#
_symmetry.space_group_name_H-M   'P 1'
#
loop_
_entity.id
_entity.type
_entity.pdbx_description
1 polymer ?
#
loop_
_entity_poly.entity_id
_entity_poly.type
_entity_poly.pdbx_seq_one_letter_code
_entity_poly.pdbx_strand_id
1 'polypeptide(L)'
;MHARSHHRHFVAVPLTVLMLAMVGAFNQLVSASVSVPDSQSDLVIASRDLEKQFSLTSGITVLLQPTSSVLVTKEDTIELTSGTALVKASGFASIDAGFGLHTDALLGSLLVTRDSASATVAALTFPVIVAVADTLRIVSPGYQLRVGSDGTTQVSEVPETWLSEQIAGSQMLPVTPLSSDDDSMKTILAGYLQEPDAVISASSVSAAFALADALPESSFSSLTALRLAILSDRLDQESSDLVSKRIAEDSSLSKDRVLAVPILALRTLRPLPQGLLDLWVQDVFRAAAADPLSTASALHSLIPHLPIRYDDAGYPKQAERWRVAIGKVSEMLSPLLVEPSRDLFLSDVSTALHGSSSRSTKIAALGESSEVARVEHTYPAPELIASARGLLLDAGALFTTITTFETDDALSDCVKVSGIFMQEDAEDVPYEFSLCPLQRMVRSIKRNGVALPNAVPIQQFFY
;
A
#
# COMPACT_ATOMS: atom_id res chain seq x y z
N MET A 1 45.11 -52.07 29.56
CA MET A 1 43.67 -51.79 29.78
C MET A 1 43.45 -50.29 29.63
N HIS A 2 42.95 -49.85 28.47
CA HIS A 2 42.61 -48.45 28.23
C HIS A 2 41.12 -48.22 28.46
N ALA A 3 40.79 -47.43 29.46
CA ALA A 3 39.43 -46.98 29.74
C ALA A 3 39.04 -45.87 28.75
N ARG A 4 38.03 -46.12 27.92
CA ARG A 4 37.44 -45.12 27.01
C ARG A 4 36.58 -44.16 27.83
N SER A 5 36.88 -42.87 27.78
CA SER A 5 36.02 -41.81 28.32
C SER A 5 34.81 -41.62 27.40
N HIS A 6 33.60 -41.84 27.91
CA HIS A 6 32.38 -41.50 27.18
C HIS A 6 32.11 -40.00 27.25
N HIS A 7 32.00 -39.38 26.07
CA HIS A 7 31.68 -37.98 25.87
C HIS A 7 30.26 -37.67 26.35
N ARG A 8 30.12 -36.83 27.39
CA ARG A 8 28.84 -36.36 27.94
C ARG A 8 28.22 -35.15 27.20
N HIS A 9 28.68 -34.85 25.98
CA HIS A 9 28.29 -33.63 25.25
C HIS A 9 27.10 -33.78 24.29
N PHE A 10 26.51 -34.98 24.14
CA PHE A 10 25.48 -35.22 23.11
C PHE A 10 24.02 -35.02 23.56
N VAL A 11 23.77 -34.78 24.85
CA VAL A 11 22.39 -34.59 25.37
C VAL A 11 22.04 -33.12 25.59
N ALA A 12 23.04 -32.24 25.75
CA ALA A 12 22.80 -30.81 26.01
C ALA A 12 22.23 -30.09 24.79
N VAL A 13 22.80 -30.30 23.60
CA VAL A 13 22.47 -29.56 22.38
C VAL A 13 21.00 -29.74 21.92
N PRO A 14 20.42 -30.96 21.89
CA PRO A 14 19.02 -31.13 21.53
C PRO A 14 18.07 -30.42 22.51
N LEU A 15 18.45 -30.35 23.79
CA LEU A 15 17.63 -29.78 24.85
C LEU A 15 17.68 -28.24 24.82
N THR A 16 18.82 -27.64 24.45
CA THR A 16 18.91 -26.20 24.19
C THR A 16 18.15 -25.79 22.93
N VAL A 17 18.18 -26.60 21.87
CA VAL A 17 17.41 -26.35 20.65
C VAL A 17 15.91 -26.48 20.91
N LEU A 18 15.49 -27.47 21.71
CA LEU A 18 14.09 -27.61 22.14
C LEU A 18 13.63 -26.43 23.01
N MET A 19 14.48 -25.95 23.93
CA MET A 19 14.22 -24.75 24.74
C MET A 19 14.11 -23.50 23.88
N LEU A 20 15.02 -23.30 22.91
CA LEU A 20 14.92 -22.16 21.98
C LEU A 20 13.68 -22.24 21.10
N ALA A 21 13.32 -23.43 20.63
CA ALA A 21 12.10 -23.65 19.85
C ALA A 21 10.85 -23.39 20.69
N MET A 22 10.85 -23.77 21.99
CA MET A 22 9.74 -23.47 22.90
C MET A 22 9.66 -21.99 23.27
N VAL A 23 10.78 -21.28 23.41
CA VAL A 23 10.79 -19.81 23.63
C VAL A 23 10.30 -19.06 22.38
N GLY A 24 10.73 -19.49 21.18
CA GLY A 24 10.24 -18.96 19.91
C GLY A 24 8.75 -19.24 19.69
N ALA A 25 8.28 -20.44 20.04
CA ALA A 25 6.87 -20.80 19.97
C ALA A 25 6.02 -20.05 21.01
N PHE A 26 6.54 -19.78 22.21
CA PHE A 26 5.81 -19.03 23.24
C PHE A 26 5.59 -17.57 22.84
N ASN A 27 6.53 -16.93 22.14
CA ASN A 27 6.32 -15.57 21.64
C ASN A 27 5.26 -15.50 20.52
N GLN A 28 5.01 -16.60 19.79
CA GLN A 28 3.91 -16.67 18.83
C GLN A 28 2.57 -17.10 19.45
N LEU A 29 2.57 -17.70 20.64
CA LEU A 29 1.37 -18.23 21.32
C LEU A 29 0.61 -17.20 22.18
N VAL A 30 1.12 -15.98 22.38
CA VAL A 30 0.49 -14.98 23.28
C VAL A 30 -0.09 -13.78 22.54
N SER A 31 -0.39 -13.91 21.24
CA SER A 31 -1.37 -13.02 20.61
C SER A 31 -2.76 -13.64 20.79
N ALA A 32 -3.41 -13.34 21.91
CA ALA A 32 -4.79 -13.78 22.13
C ALA A 32 -5.70 -13.03 21.14
N SER A 33 -6.03 -13.67 20.02
CA SER A 33 -7.01 -13.15 19.08
C SER A 33 -8.41 -13.31 19.68
N VAL A 34 -9.10 -12.20 19.88
CA VAL A 34 -10.49 -12.19 20.34
C VAL A 34 -11.36 -11.82 19.14
N SER A 35 -12.26 -12.73 18.74
CA SER A 35 -13.36 -12.36 17.87
C SER A 35 -14.44 -11.70 18.73
N VAL A 36 -14.79 -10.46 18.38
CA VAL A 36 -15.86 -9.73 19.07
C VAL A 36 -17.15 -10.06 18.32
N PRO A 37 -18.11 -10.79 18.93
CA PRO A 37 -19.41 -10.99 18.31
C PRO A 37 -20.16 -9.66 18.26
N ASP A 38 -21.06 -9.55 17.28
CA ASP A 38 -21.96 -8.41 17.10
C ASP A 38 -22.65 -8.08 18.45
N SER A 39 -22.24 -6.96 19.04
CA SER A 39 -22.45 -6.68 20.46
C SER A 39 -23.56 -5.64 20.61
N GLN A 40 -24.62 -6.00 21.34
CA GLN A 40 -25.69 -5.04 21.70
C GLN A 40 -25.24 -3.95 22.69
N SER A 41 -23.96 -3.92 23.08
CA SER A 41 -23.37 -2.99 24.05
C SER A 41 -21.99 -2.53 23.60
N ASP A 42 -21.58 -1.33 24.00
CA ASP A 42 -20.21 -0.88 23.74
C ASP A 42 -19.20 -1.74 24.51
N LEU A 43 -18.08 -2.07 23.87
CA LEU A 43 -17.05 -2.96 24.41
C LEU A 43 -15.73 -2.22 24.58
N VAL A 44 -15.22 -2.16 25.81
CA VAL A 44 -13.88 -1.63 26.09
C VAL A 44 -12.84 -2.74 25.97
N ILE A 45 -11.85 -2.52 25.08
CA ILE A 45 -10.72 -3.43 24.89
C ILE A 45 -9.44 -2.68 25.23
N ALA A 46 -8.75 -3.10 26.29
CA ALA A 46 -7.46 -2.54 26.69
C ALA A 46 -6.33 -3.57 26.53
N SER A 47 -5.18 -3.07 26.08
CA SER A 47 -3.88 -3.72 26.12
C SER A 47 -3.05 -3.06 27.23
N ARG A 48 -2.51 -3.86 28.16
CA ARG A 48 -1.65 -3.36 29.25
C ARG A 48 -0.18 -3.58 28.92
N ASP A 49 0.25 -4.84 28.92
CA ASP A 49 1.67 -5.19 28.87
C ASP A 49 2.11 -5.79 27.53
N LEU A 50 1.16 -6.35 26.75
CA LEU A 50 1.41 -7.03 25.48
C LEU A 50 0.44 -6.57 24.43
N GLU A 51 0.86 -6.64 23.17
CA GLU A 51 0.00 -6.38 22.03
C GLU A 51 -1.27 -7.22 22.09
N LYS A 52 -2.40 -6.63 21.71
CA LYS A 52 -3.69 -7.33 21.69
C LYS A 52 -4.32 -7.19 20.32
N GLN A 53 -4.61 -8.33 19.71
CA GLN A 53 -5.26 -8.39 18.43
C GLN A 53 -6.73 -8.77 18.59
N PHE A 54 -7.62 -8.11 17.85
CA PHE A 54 -9.01 -8.49 17.77
C PHE A 54 -9.58 -8.19 16.37
N SER A 55 -10.67 -8.85 16.05
CA SER A 55 -11.37 -8.68 14.77
C SER A 55 -12.86 -8.41 15.01
N LEU A 56 -13.42 -7.54 14.18
CA LEU A 56 -14.83 -7.18 14.12
C LEU A 56 -15.52 -7.88 12.94
N THR A 57 -16.83 -8.07 13.05
CA THR A 57 -17.67 -8.71 12.01
C THR A 57 -17.73 -7.90 10.71
N SER A 58 -17.57 -6.58 10.78
CA SER A 58 -17.41 -5.66 9.64
C SER A 58 -16.11 -5.83 8.84
N GLY A 59 -15.30 -6.85 9.14
CA GLY A 59 -14.04 -7.10 8.44
C GLY A 59 -12.89 -6.18 8.89
N ILE A 60 -13.00 -5.59 10.07
CA ILE A 60 -11.94 -4.74 10.66
C ILE A 60 -11.08 -5.60 11.58
N THR A 61 -9.78 -5.61 11.36
CA THR A 61 -8.79 -6.24 12.25
C THR A 61 -7.95 -5.15 12.91
N VAL A 62 -7.80 -5.21 14.23
CA VAL A 62 -7.05 -4.22 15.01
C VAL A 62 -5.96 -4.91 15.81
N LEU A 63 -4.75 -4.33 15.77
CA LEU A 63 -3.65 -4.64 16.68
C LEU A 63 -3.40 -3.44 17.59
N LEU A 64 -3.70 -3.62 18.87
CA LEU A 64 -3.43 -2.63 19.91
C LEU A 64 -2.02 -2.82 20.45
N GLN A 65 -1.25 -1.74 20.47
CA GLN A 65 0.05 -1.71 21.12
C GLN A 65 -0.10 -1.75 22.65
N PRO A 66 0.94 -2.15 23.40
CA PRO A 66 0.95 -2.06 24.86
C PRO A 66 0.49 -0.68 25.35
N THR A 67 -0.19 -0.64 26.49
CA THR A 67 -0.76 0.59 27.10
C THR A 67 -1.84 1.30 26.27
N SER A 68 -2.45 0.62 25.30
CA SER A 68 -3.52 1.17 24.45
C SER A 68 -4.91 0.71 24.87
N SER A 69 -5.92 1.51 24.59
CA SER A 69 -7.32 1.20 24.93
C SER A 69 -8.26 1.76 23.87
N VAL A 70 -9.23 0.94 23.46
CA VAL A 70 -10.29 1.31 22.51
C VAL A 70 -11.66 0.99 23.09
N LEU A 71 -12.64 1.77 22.70
CA LEU A 71 -14.06 1.48 22.85
C LEU A 71 -14.60 1.10 21.46
N VAL A 72 -15.13 -0.10 21.32
CA VAL A 72 -15.86 -0.53 20.13
C VAL A 72 -17.34 -0.27 20.39
N THR A 73 -17.93 0.61 19.61
CA THR A 73 -19.36 0.94 19.71
C THR A 73 -20.23 -0.13 19.05
N LYS A 74 -21.54 -0.07 19.29
CA LYS A 74 -22.53 -0.96 18.64
C LYS A 74 -22.60 -0.82 17.12
N GLU A 75 -22.11 0.28 16.56
CA GLU A 75 -22.13 0.56 15.11
C GLU A 75 -20.79 0.19 14.45
N ASP A 76 -19.98 -0.65 15.11
CA ASP A 76 -18.63 -1.04 14.70
C ASP A 76 -17.66 0.15 14.52
N THR A 77 -17.97 1.30 15.12
CA THR A 77 -17.05 2.45 15.21
C THR A 77 -16.03 2.20 16.31
N ILE A 78 -14.75 2.43 16.02
CA ILE A 78 -13.64 2.28 16.95
C ILE A 78 -13.30 3.66 17.53
N GLU A 79 -13.52 3.86 18.83
CA GLU A 79 -13.01 5.04 19.53
C GLU A 79 -11.70 4.68 20.23
N LEU A 80 -10.57 5.22 19.75
CA LEU A 80 -9.28 5.08 20.42
C LEU A 80 -9.25 6.01 21.63
N THR A 81 -9.32 5.44 22.82
CA THR A 81 -9.33 6.20 24.09
C THR A 81 -7.93 6.59 24.56
N SER A 82 -6.91 5.77 24.26
CA SER A 82 -5.48 6.07 24.48
C SER A 82 -4.56 5.09 23.74
N GLY A 83 -3.33 5.50 23.47
CA GLY A 83 -2.26 4.64 22.94
C GLY A 83 -2.26 4.57 21.42
N THR A 84 -1.93 3.42 20.85
CA THR A 84 -1.79 3.20 19.40
C THR A 84 -2.54 1.96 18.94
N ALA A 85 -3.25 2.10 17.82
CA ALA A 85 -3.93 1.03 17.12
C ALA A 85 -3.47 0.97 15.67
N LEU A 86 -2.97 -0.19 15.24
CA LEU A 86 -2.82 -0.53 13.83
C LEU A 86 -4.13 -1.18 13.37
N VAL A 87 -4.80 -0.55 12.41
CA VAL A 87 -6.10 -0.98 11.91
C VAL A 87 -5.97 -1.41 10.46
N LYS A 88 -6.50 -2.60 10.15
CA LYS A 88 -6.63 -3.15 8.81
C LYS A 88 -8.11 -3.31 8.50
N ALA A 89 -8.60 -2.58 7.51
CA ALA A 89 -9.98 -2.60 7.07
C ALA A 89 -10.12 -3.44 5.79
N SER A 90 -10.86 -4.54 5.88
CA SER A 90 -11.35 -5.28 4.71
C SER A 90 -12.66 -4.71 4.15
N GLY A 91 -13.22 -3.68 4.78
CA GLY A 91 -14.37 -2.93 4.28
C GLY A 91 -14.24 -1.46 4.66
N PHE A 92 -15.33 -0.87 5.14
CA PHE A 92 -15.31 0.45 5.75
C PHE A 92 -14.94 0.33 7.22
N ALA A 93 -14.01 1.17 7.67
CA ALA A 93 -13.72 1.38 9.08
C ALA A 93 -13.94 2.84 9.42
N SER A 94 -14.65 3.08 10.52
CA SER A 94 -14.85 4.41 11.08
C SER A 94 -14.18 4.46 12.45
N ILE A 95 -13.33 5.46 12.67
CA ILE A 95 -12.46 5.53 13.83
C ILE A 95 -12.48 6.95 14.40
N ASP A 96 -12.80 7.08 15.68
CA ASP A 96 -12.67 8.33 16.43
C ASP A 96 -11.39 8.28 17.29
N ALA A 97 -10.50 9.26 17.12
CA ALA A 97 -9.26 9.37 17.88
C ALA A 97 -9.31 10.49 18.94
N GLY A 98 -10.47 11.10 19.16
CA GLY A 98 -10.65 12.27 20.00
C GLY A 98 -10.13 13.56 19.37
N PHE A 99 -10.22 14.67 20.10
CA PHE A 99 -9.81 16.01 19.64
C PHE A 99 -10.51 16.46 18.35
N GLY A 100 -11.72 15.94 18.09
CA GLY A 100 -12.46 16.19 16.86
C GLY A 100 -11.83 15.54 15.62
N LEU A 101 -10.90 14.59 15.80
CA LEU A 101 -10.31 13.79 14.73
C LEU A 101 -11.12 12.51 14.55
N HIS A 102 -11.90 12.48 13.49
CA HIS A 102 -12.61 11.29 13.03
C HIS A 102 -12.04 10.86 11.67
N THR A 103 -11.77 9.56 11.48
CA THR A 103 -11.22 9.05 10.23
C THR A 103 -12.01 7.88 9.70
N ASP A 104 -12.22 7.90 8.39
CA ASP A 104 -12.83 6.82 7.64
C ASP A 104 -11.80 6.21 6.69
N ALA A 105 -11.78 4.89 6.63
CA ALA A 105 -10.91 4.12 5.76
C ALA A 105 -11.71 3.08 4.98
N LEU A 106 -11.24 2.78 3.77
CA LEU A 106 -11.84 1.79 2.89
C LEU A 106 -10.76 0.91 2.28
N LEU A 107 -10.84 -0.41 2.51
CA LEU A 107 -9.93 -1.40 1.90
C LEU A 107 -8.44 -1.06 2.04
N GLY A 108 -7.97 -0.88 3.28
CA GLY A 108 -6.61 -0.44 3.56
C GLY A 108 -6.21 -0.57 5.02
N SER A 109 -4.98 -0.14 5.30
CA SER A 109 -4.39 -0.14 6.63
C SER A 109 -4.04 1.28 7.03
N LEU A 110 -4.26 1.60 8.30
CA LEU A 110 -3.88 2.86 8.92
C LEU A 110 -3.37 2.64 10.34
N LEU A 111 -2.57 3.59 10.81
CA LEU A 111 -2.14 3.66 12.20
C LEU A 111 -2.81 4.86 12.85
N VAL A 112 -3.40 4.66 14.02
CA VAL A 112 -4.02 5.72 14.82
C VAL A 112 -3.34 5.78 16.17
N THR A 113 -2.88 6.95 16.58
CA THR A 113 -2.25 7.18 17.87
C THR A 113 -2.98 8.31 18.60
N ARG A 114 -3.24 8.13 19.88
CA ARG A 114 -3.81 9.14 20.76
C ARG A 114 -3.03 9.21 22.07
N ASP A 115 -2.55 10.39 22.39
CA ASP A 115 -2.01 10.72 23.70
C ASP A 115 -2.92 11.73 24.43
N SER A 116 -2.46 12.26 25.55
CA SER A 116 -3.24 13.21 26.36
C SER A 116 -3.40 14.59 25.72
N ALA A 117 -2.61 14.92 24.69
CA ALA A 117 -2.52 16.24 24.11
C ALA A 117 -2.79 16.28 22.60
N SER A 118 -2.87 15.13 21.94
CA SER A 118 -3.03 15.03 20.49
C SER A 118 -3.52 13.66 20.02
N ALA A 119 -4.07 13.66 18.81
CA ALA A 119 -4.36 12.46 18.02
C ALA A 119 -3.62 12.54 16.68
N THR A 120 -3.20 11.40 16.15
CA THR A 120 -2.53 11.27 14.86
C THR A 120 -3.10 10.11 14.08
N VAL A 121 -3.34 10.31 12.79
CA VAL A 121 -3.70 9.25 11.84
C VAL A 121 -2.66 9.22 10.73
N ALA A 122 -2.10 8.04 10.48
CA ALA A 122 -1.18 7.79 9.38
C ALA A 122 -1.80 6.78 8.40
N ALA A 123 -1.91 7.16 7.13
CA ALA A 123 -2.35 6.27 6.07
C ALA A 123 -1.18 5.38 5.61
N LEU A 124 -1.37 4.06 5.61
CA LEU A 124 -0.28 3.13 5.29
C LEU A 124 -0.39 2.60 3.86
N THR A 125 -1.53 2.02 3.49
CA THR A 125 -1.69 1.32 2.21
C THR A 125 -2.69 1.97 1.26
N PHE A 126 -3.62 2.77 1.78
CA PHE A 126 -4.65 3.44 1.00
C PHE A 126 -4.98 4.82 1.62
N PRO A 127 -5.39 5.83 0.83
CA PRO A 127 -5.81 7.11 1.39
C PRO A 127 -6.96 6.96 2.39
N VAL A 128 -6.93 7.76 3.44
CA VAL A 128 -8.03 7.86 4.40
C VAL A 128 -8.60 9.26 4.37
N ILE A 129 -9.89 9.38 4.68
CA ILE A 129 -10.53 10.69 4.84
C ILE A 129 -10.63 10.97 6.33
N VAL A 130 -10.11 12.12 6.74
CA VAL A 130 -10.15 12.57 8.13
C VAL A 130 -11.02 13.81 8.21
N ALA A 131 -12.07 13.77 9.03
CA ALA A 131 -12.80 14.95 9.45
C ALA A 131 -12.10 15.58 10.67
N VAL A 132 -11.75 16.85 10.55
CA VAL A 132 -11.27 17.68 11.67
C VAL A 132 -12.09 18.95 11.71
N ALA A 133 -12.86 19.14 12.79
CA ALA A 133 -13.76 20.28 12.97
C ALA A 133 -14.62 20.57 11.71
N ASP A 134 -15.36 19.54 11.27
CA ASP A 134 -16.23 19.55 10.08
C ASP A 134 -15.53 19.78 8.73
N THR A 135 -14.19 19.82 8.71
CA THR A 135 -13.42 19.90 7.47
C THR A 135 -12.87 18.52 7.12
N LEU A 136 -13.25 18.01 5.95
CA LEU A 136 -12.68 16.77 5.41
C LEU A 136 -11.27 17.02 4.86
N ARG A 137 -10.39 16.05 5.10
CA ARG A 137 -8.99 16.03 4.66
C ARG A 137 -8.67 14.68 4.05
N ILE A 138 -7.89 14.66 2.96
CA ILE A 138 -7.29 13.41 2.46
C ILE A 138 -5.91 13.23 3.09
N VAL A 139 -5.71 12.12 3.80
CA VAL A 139 -4.38 11.69 4.24
C VAL A 139 -3.92 10.55 3.34
N SER A 140 -2.85 10.78 2.58
CA SER A 140 -2.36 9.84 1.57
C SER A 140 -1.37 8.83 2.15
N PRO A 141 -1.20 7.65 1.52
CA PRO A 141 -0.23 6.66 1.98
C PRO A 141 1.18 7.23 2.13
N GLY A 142 1.79 7.01 3.30
CA GLY A 142 3.09 7.59 3.65
C GLY A 142 3.02 9.00 4.25
N TYR A 143 1.82 9.49 4.56
CA TYR A 143 1.61 10.74 5.28
C TYR A 143 0.80 10.50 6.55
N GLN A 144 0.95 11.44 7.48
CA GLN A 144 0.19 11.50 8.71
C GLN A 144 -0.43 12.88 8.91
N LEU A 145 -1.57 12.91 9.59
CA LEU A 145 -2.23 14.12 10.08
C LEU A 145 -2.27 14.04 11.61
N ARG A 146 -1.66 15.03 12.26
CA ARG A 146 -1.72 15.23 13.70
C ARG A 146 -2.67 16.38 14.04
N VAL A 147 -3.52 16.18 15.03
CA VAL A 147 -4.41 17.19 15.62
C VAL A 147 -4.05 17.37 17.09
N GLY A 148 -3.67 18.59 17.47
CA GLY A 148 -3.41 18.97 18.85
C GLY A 148 -4.69 19.28 19.62
N SER A 149 -4.60 19.23 20.94
CA SER A 149 -5.68 19.62 21.87
C SER A 149 -6.11 21.09 21.76
N ASP A 150 -5.27 21.93 21.17
CA ASP A 150 -5.56 23.32 20.81
C ASP A 150 -6.25 23.46 19.43
N GLY A 151 -6.53 22.34 18.76
CA GLY A 151 -7.10 22.30 17.41
C GLY A 151 -6.09 22.53 16.29
N THR A 152 -4.79 22.66 16.60
CA THR A 152 -3.77 22.79 15.56
C THR A 152 -3.65 21.51 14.75
N THR A 153 -3.59 21.64 13.42
CA THR A 153 -3.45 20.52 12.51
C THR A 153 -2.12 20.56 11.79
N GLN A 154 -1.41 19.43 11.74
CA GLN A 154 -0.15 19.29 11.02
C GLN A 154 -0.18 18.05 10.13
N VAL A 155 0.06 18.24 8.84
CA VAL A 155 0.30 17.15 7.88
C VAL A 155 1.80 17.01 7.68
N SER A 156 2.31 15.78 7.73
CA SER A 156 3.72 15.50 7.47
C SER A 156 3.91 14.15 6.79
N GLU A 157 4.96 14.02 6.00
CA GLU A 157 5.43 12.74 5.49
C GLU A 157 6.01 11.88 6.63
N VAL A 158 5.87 10.56 6.54
CA VAL A 158 6.53 9.62 7.46
C VAL A 158 7.78 9.02 6.81
N PRO A 159 8.81 8.64 7.57
CA PRO A 159 10.00 8.00 7.02
C PRO A 159 9.65 6.70 6.26
N GLU A 160 10.22 6.52 5.06
CA GLU A 160 9.91 5.35 4.21
C GLU A 160 10.24 4.01 4.88
N THR A 161 11.31 3.97 5.68
CA THR A 161 11.69 2.76 6.45
C THR A 161 10.63 2.41 7.48
N TRP A 162 10.16 3.41 8.23
CA TRP A 162 9.08 3.23 9.20
C TRP A 162 7.78 2.80 8.52
N LEU A 163 7.42 3.46 7.40
CA LEU A 163 6.23 3.10 6.62
C LEU A 163 6.28 1.63 6.16
N SER A 164 7.44 1.19 5.66
CA SER A 164 7.64 -0.19 5.20
C SER A 164 7.46 -1.20 6.33
N GLU A 165 7.99 -0.91 7.51
CA GLU A 165 7.80 -1.75 8.70
C GLU A 165 6.32 -1.84 9.11
N GLN A 166 5.60 -0.71 9.12
CA GLN A 166 4.17 -0.70 9.47
C GLN A 166 3.31 -1.43 8.43
N ILE A 167 3.61 -1.27 7.13
CA ILE A 167 2.92 -2.01 6.07
C ILE A 167 3.15 -3.51 6.26
N ALA A 168 4.39 -3.95 6.48
CA ALA A 168 4.72 -5.35 6.72
C ALA A 168 3.97 -5.90 7.95
N GLY A 169 3.95 -5.17 9.06
CA GLY A 169 3.17 -5.53 10.24
C GLY A 169 1.67 -5.67 9.94
N SER A 170 1.10 -4.76 9.15
CA SER A 170 -0.32 -4.82 8.77
C SER A 170 -0.64 -6.02 7.85
N GLN A 171 0.33 -6.47 7.05
CA GLN A 171 0.16 -7.65 6.20
C GLN A 171 0.07 -8.92 7.03
N MET A 172 0.77 -8.98 8.18
CA MET A 172 0.72 -10.11 9.10
C MET A 172 -0.62 -10.21 9.86
N LEU A 173 -1.42 -9.14 9.90
CA LEU A 173 -2.76 -9.19 10.50
C LEU A 173 -3.69 -10.05 9.64
N PRO A 174 -4.49 -10.94 10.26
CA PRO A 174 -5.44 -11.74 9.52
C PRO A 174 -6.45 -10.86 8.80
N VAL A 175 -6.75 -11.24 7.56
CA VAL A 175 -7.89 -10.71 6.83
C VAL A 175 -9.13 -11.33 7.45
N THR A 176 -9.96 -10.51 8.08
CA THR A 176 -11.27 -10.97 8.55
C THR A 176 -12.20 -10.90 7.34
N PRO A 177 -12.65 -12.05 6.80
CA PRO A 177 -13.59 -12.02 5.68
C PRO A 177 -14.84 -11.26 6.12
N LEU A 178 -15.37 -10.45 5.21
CA LEU A 178 -16.69 -9.86 5.41
C LEU A 178 -17.68 -11.01 5.58
N SER A 179 -18.48 -10.97 6.64
CA SER A 179 -19.48 -12.01 6.89
C SER A 179 -20.46 -12.06 5.72
N SER A 180 -20.62 -13.23 5.09
CA SER A 180 -21.61 -13.41 4.00
C SER A 180 -23.05 -13.24 4.47
N ASP A 181 -23.27 -13.34 5.78
CA ASP A 181 -24.58 -13.16 6.43
C ASP A 181 -24.79 -11.70 6.88
N ASP A 182 -23.77 -10.84 6.74
CA ASP A 182 -23.88 -9.41 6.99
C ASP A 182 -24.35 -8.69 5.72
N ASP A 183 -25.67 -8.54 5.59
CA ASP A 183 -26.33 -7.76 4.53
C ASP A 183 -26.13 -6.23 4.70
N SER A 184 -25.16 -5.79 5.52
CA SER A 184 -24.86 -4.36 5.64
C SER A 184 -24.43 -3.80 4.27
N MET A 185 -24.92 -2.59 3.97
CA MET A 185 -24.54 -1.87 2.76
C MET A 185 -23.02 -1.69 2.66
N LYS A 186 -22.31 -1.59 3.80
CA LYS A 186 -20.85 -1.50 3.89
C LYS A 186 -20.18 -2.78 3.36
N THR A 187 -20.68 -3.96 3.74
CA THR A 187 -20.17 -5.26 3.30
C THR A 187 -20.42 -5.48 1.81
N ILE A 188 -21.63 -5.17 1.31
CA ILE A 188 -21.96 -5.27 -0.12
C ILE A 188 -21.04 -4.38 -0.96
N LEU A 189 -20.87 -3.11 -0.56
CA LEU A 189 -20.02 -2.15 -1.27
C LEU A 189 -18.55 -2.58 -1.25
N ALA A 190 -18.05 -3.07 -0.12
CA ALA A 190 -16.68 -3.59 -0.04
C ALA A 190 -16.47 -4.80 -0.95
N GLY A 191 -17.45 -5.71 -1.07
CA GLY A 191 -17.44 -6.82 -2.02
C GLY A 191 -17.25 -6.34 -3.47
N TYR A 192 -18.06 -5.37 -3.91
CA TYR A 192 -17.95 -4.77 -5.25
C TYR A 192 -16.55 -4.21 -5.57
N LEU A 193 -15.87 -3.68 -4.55
CA LEU A 193 -14.56 -3.04 -4.70
C LEU A 193 -13.38 -4.01 -4.55
N GLN A 194 -13.64 -5.26 -4.13
CA GLN A 194 -12.63 -6.30 -3.95
C GLN A 194 -12.55 -7.29 -5.12
N GLU A 195 -13.62 -7.48 -5.90
CA GLU A 195 -13.64 -8.49 -6.97
C GLU A 195 -12.46 -8.31 -7.93
N PRO A 196 -11.55 -9.28 -8.11
CA PRO A 196 -10.26 -9.06 -8.77
C PRO A 196 -10.29 -9.04 -10.30
N ASP A 197 -11.22 -9.75 -10.96
CA ASP A 197 -11.04 -10.15 -12.36
C ASP A 197 -12.05 -9.56 -13.36
N ALA A 198 -13.01 -8.77 -12.89
CA ALA A 198 -14.05 -8.19 -13.75
C ALA A 198 -13.73 -6.75 -14.18
N VAL A 199 -14.01 -6.44 -15.45
CA VAL A 199 -14.21 -5.05 -15.90
C VAL A 199 -15.37 -4.47 -15.09
N ILE A 200 -15.15 -3.32 -14.45
CA ILE A 200 -16.15 -2.65 -13.64
C ILE A 200 -16.97 -1.77 -14.59
N SER A 201 -18.24 -2.13 -14.80
CA SER A 201 -19.15 -1.40 -15.68
C SER A 201 -19.70 -0.12 -15.04
N ALA A 202 -20.24 0.77 -15.86
CA ALA A 202 -20.88 2.00 -15.41
C ALA A 202 -22.05 1.74 -14.45
N SER A 203 -22.77 0.63 -14.65
CA SER A 203 -23.84 0.18 -13.74
C SER A 203 -23.31 -0.21 -12.38
N SER A 204 -22.18 -0.93 -12.30
CA SER A 204 -21.54 -1.30 -11.04
C SER A 204 -20.98 -0.08 -10.31
N VAL A 205 -20.35 0.85 -11.03
CA VAL A 205 -19.91 2.14 -10.46
C VAL A 205 -21.08 2.95 -9.90
N SER A 206 -22.18 3.03 -10.66
CA SER A 206 -23.38 3.76 -10.21
C SER A 206 -24.03 3.11 -8.99
N ALA A 207 -24.08 1.77 -8.94
CA ALA A 207 -24.57 1.03 -7.78
C ALA A 207 -23.67 1.24 -6.56
N ALA A 208 -22.35 1.20 -6.74
CA ALA A 208 -21.39 1.46 -5.67
C ALA A 208 -21.58 2.87 -5.07
N PHE A 209 -21.76 3.88 -5.91
CA PHE A 209 -22.05 5.23 -5.43
C PHE A 209 -23.42 5.36 -4.78
N ALA A 210 -24.46 4.70 -5.30
CA ALA A 210 -25.77 4.71 -4.65
C ALA A 210 -25.73 4.07 -3.26
N LEU A 211 -24.96 2.99 -3.08
CA LEU A 211 -24.71 2.38 -1.77
C LEU A 211 -23.92 3.31 -0.86
N ALA A 212 -22.88 3.96 -1.37
CA ALA A 212 -22.07 4.91 -0.60
C ALA A 212 -22.88 6.12 -0.13
N ASP A 213 -23.78 6.63 -0.98
CA ASP A 213 -24.64 7.78 -0.68
C ASP A 213 -25.79 7.42 0.29
N ALA A 214 -26.14 6.14 0.40
CA ALA A 214 -27.14 5.66 1.36
C ALA A 214 -26.57 5.47 2.77
N LEU A 215 -25.24 5.49 2.93
CA LEU A 215 -24.55 5.40 4.21
C LEU A 215 -24.51 6.78 4.89
N PRO A 216 -24.63 6.85 6.23
CA PRO A 216 -24.69 8.14 6.94
C PRO A 216 -23.38 8.93 6.89
N GLU A 217 -22.25 8.28 6.64
CA GLU A 217 -20.93 8.88 6.60
C GLU A 217 -20.67 9.60 5.26
N SER A 218 -20.60 10.93 5.29
CA SER A 218 -20.40 11.76 4.09
C SER A 218 -19.08 11.49 3.34
N SER A 219 -18.09 10.91 4.02
CA SER A 219 -16.77 10.59 3.46
C SER A 219 -16.77 9.35 2.56
N PHE A 220 -17.77 8.47 2.68
CA PHE A 220 -17.74 7.15 2.02
C PHE A 220 -17.86 7.25 0.50
N SER A 221 -18.64 8.21 0.01
CA SER A 221 -18.76 8.49 -1.42
C SER A 221 -17.41 8.89 -2.02
N SER A 222 -16.68 9.78 -1.31
CA SER A 222 -15.35 10.24 -1.71
C SER A 222 -14.29 9.13 -1.60
N LEU A 223 -14.32 8.31 -0.55
CA LEU A 223 -13.44 7.12 -0.43
C LEU A 223 -13.70 6.10 -1.54
N THR A 224 -14.96 5.84 -1.86
CA THR A 224 -15.36 4.94 -2.96
C THR A 224 -14.84 5.47 -4.29
N ALA A 225 -14.97 6.77 -4.54
CA ALA A 225 -14.48 7.40 -5.76
C ALA A 225 -12.94 7.32 -5.87
N LEU A 226 -12.21 7.60 -4.79
CA LEU A 226 -10.76 7.44 -4.74
C LEU A 226 -10.33 5.98 -4.95
N ARG A 227 -11.09 5.01 -4.43
CA ARG A 227 -10.81 3.59 -4.61
C ARG A 227 -10.99 3.15 -6.06
N LEU A 228 -12.11 3.50 -6.65
CA LEU A 228 -12.38 3.22 -8.06
C LEU A 228 -11.38 3.91 -8.98
N ALA A 229 -10.89 5.10 -8.63
CA ALA A 229 -9.86 5.80 -9.41
C ALA A 229 -8.53 5.03 -9.50
N ILE A 230 -8.15 4.26 -8.47
CA ILE A 230 -6.94 3.41 -8.54
C ILE A 230 -7.18 2.16 -9.39
N LEU A 231 -8.44 1.71 -9.48
CA LEU A 231 -8.85 0.60 -10.32
C LEU A 231 -9.15 1.04 -11.76
N SER A 232 -8.60 2.17 -12.22
CA SER A 232 -8.99 2.74 -13.52
C SER A 232 -8.59 1.88 -14.71
N ASP A 233 -7.60 1.00 -14.55
CA ASP A 233 -7.23 -0.01 -15.55
C ASP A 233 -8.35 -1.03 -15.80
N ARG A 234 -9.34 -1.10 -14.89
CA ARG A 234 -10.52 -1.97 -14.97
C ARG A 234 -11.81 -1.24 -15.30
N LEU A 235 -11.77 0.10 -15.38
CA LEU A 235 -12.91 0.92 -15.72
C LEU A 235 -13.00 1.08 -17.24
N ASP A 236 -14.20 0.94 -17.79
CA ASP A 236 -14.47 1.49 -19.13
C ASP A 236 -14.47 3.03 -19.10
N GLN A 237 -14.53 3.66 -20.28
CA GLN A 237 -14.47 5.12 -20.38
C GLN A 237 -15.64 5.80 -19.64
N GLU A 238 -16.85 5.24 -19.75
CA GLU A 238 -18.05 5.79 -19.09
C GLU A 238 -17.92 5.73 -17.56
N SER A 239 -17.43 4.61 -17.03
CA SER A 239 -17.16 4.41 -15.60
C SER A 239 -16.07 5.35 -15.09
N SER A 240 -15.01 5.55 -15.89
CA SER A 240 -13.93 6.49 -15.60
C SER A 240 -14.43 7.94 -15.53
N ASP A 241 -15.35 8.32 -16.41
CA ASP A 241 -15.99 9.64 -16.41
C ASP A 241 -16.90 9.82 -15.19
N LEU A 242 -17.67 8.80 -14.81
CA LEU A 242 -18.50 8.81 -13.59
C LEU A 242 -17.66 8.99 -12.32
N VAL A 243 -16.55 8.25 -12.21
CA VAL A 243 -15.63 8.36 -11.06
C VAL A 243 -15.00 9.75 -11.01
N SER A 244 -14.52 10.26 -12.15
CA SER A 244 -13.91 11.59 -12.22
C SER A 244 -14.91 12.69 -11.85
N LYS A 245 -16.15 12.58 -12.32
CA LYS A 245 -17.23 13.50 -11.98
C LYS A 245 -17.52 13.49 -10.49
N ARG A 246 -17.62 12.31 -9.87
CA ARG A 246 -17.88 12.19 -8.43
C ARG A 246 -16.77 12.83 -7.59
N ILE A 247 -15.50 12.62 -7.95
CA ILE A 247 -14.36 13.26 -7.25
C ILE A 247 -14.44 14.79 -7.38
N ALA A 248 -14.90 15.31 -8.53
CA ALA A 248 -15.03 16.74 -8.77
C ALA A 248 -16.18 17.40 -7.98
N GLU A 249 -17.23 16.65 -7.61
CA GLU A 249 -18.38 17.16 -6.84
C GLU A 249 -17.98 17.54 -5.40
N ASP A 250 -17.01 16.83 -4.81
CA ASP A 250 -16.51 17.13 -3.46
C ASP A 250 -15.45 18.25 -3.49
N SER A 251 -15.93 19.49 -3.52
CA SER A 251 -15.06 20.67 -3.50
C SER A 251 -14.27 20.83 -2.19
N SER A 252 -14.70 20.21 -1.09
CA SER A 252 -14.05 20.36 0.22
C SER A 252 -12.62 19.77 0.21
N LEU A 253 -12.41 18.73 -0.60
CA LEU A 253 -11.14 18.02 -0.73
C LEU A 253 -10.17 18.65 -1.75
N SER A 254 -10.55 19.76 -2.42
CA SER A 254 -9.76 20.28 -3.54
C SER A 254 -8.33 20.65 -3.18
N LYS A 255 -8.12 21.17 -1.97
CA LYS A 255 -6.78 21.53 -1.50
C LYS A 255 -5.91 20.30 -1.29
N ASP A 256 -6.46 19.25 -0.71
CA ASP A 256 -5.70 18.04 -0.38
C ASP A 256 -5.41 17.19 -1.63
N ARG A 257 -6.25 17.29 -2.67
CA ARG A 257 -6.02 16.61 -3.96
C ARG A 257 -4.74 17.04 -4.66
N VAL A 258 -4.23 18.25 -4.42
CA VAL A 258 -2.96 18.74 -4.97
C VAL A 258 -1.81 17.78 -4.64
N LEU A 259 -1.77 17.30 -3.39
CA LEU A 259 -0.80 16.32 -2.92
C LEU A 259 -1.28 14.89 -3.15
N ALA A 260 -2.55 14.62 -2.86
CA ALA A 260 -3.05 13.26 -2.81
C ALA A 260 -3.00 12.55 -4.16
N VAL A 261 -3.32 13.23 -5.27
CA VAL A 261 -3.34 12.59 -6.60
C VAL A 261 -1.93 12.16 -7.06
N PRO A 262 -0.88 13.02 -7.00
CA PRO A 262 0.49 12.61 -7.26
C PRO A 262 0.99 11.47 -6.37
N ILE A 263 0.68 11.51 -5.06
CA ILE A 263 1.09 10.46 -4.11
C ILE A 263 0.41 9.14 -4.47
N LEU A 264 -0.90 9.18 -4.74
CA LEU A 264 -1.67 8.01 -5.17
C LEU A 264 -1.06 7.36 -6.40
N ALA A 265 -0.71 8.18 -7.38
CA ALA A 265 -0.08 7.76 -8.62
C ALA A 265 1.30 7.12 -8.39
N LEU A 266 2.17 7.74 -7.58
CA LEU A 266 3.49 7.21 -7.23
C LEU A 266 3.43 5.91 -6.42
N ARG A 267 2.44 5.76 -5.55
CA ARG A 267 2.33 4.60 -4.65
C ARG A 267 1.70 3.40 -5.32
N THR A 268 0.68 3.63 -6.14
CA THR A 268 -0.02 2.54 -6.83
C THR A 268 0.63 2.15 -8.15
N LEU A 269 1.26 3.12 -8.83
CA LEU A 269 1.75 3.00 -10.21
C LEU A 269 0.71 2.41 -11.17
N ARG A 270 -0.57 2.57 -10.85
CA ARG A 270 -1.70 2.18 -11.71
C ARG A 270 -2.11 3.37 -12.56
N PRO A 271 -2.60 3.16 -13.80
CA PRO A 271 -3.22 4.22 -14.57
C PRO A 271 -4.26 4.95 -13.72
N LEU A 272 -4.41 6.26 -13.95
CA LEU A 272 -5.47 7.06 -13.35
C LEU A 272 -6.39 7.61 -14.44
N PRO A 273 -7.68 7.88 -14.13
CA PRO A 273 -8.61 8.51 -15.05
C PRO A 273 -8.08 9.83 -15.58
N GLN A 274 -8.28 10.10 -16.87
CA GLN A 274 -7.88 11.39 -17.47
C GLN A 274 -8.60 12.56 -16.78
N GLY A 275 -9.89 12.39 -16.45
CA GLY A 275 -10.66 13.40 -15.73
C GLY A 275 -10.09 13.73 -14.35
N LEU A 276 -9.46 12.76 -13.66
CA LEU A 276 -8.77 13.01 -12.39
C LEU A 276 -7.50 13.83 -12.58
N LEU A 277 -6.72 13.60 -13.65
CA LEU A 277 -5.54 14.41 -13.97
C LEU A 277 -5.95 15.84 -14.34
N ASP A 278 -7.02 16.01 -15.13
CA ASP A 278 -7.52 17.33 -15.48
C ASP A 278 -8.04 18.08 -14.25
N LEU A 279 -8.72 17.39 -13.32
CA LEU A 279 -9.15 17.95 -12.03
C LEU A 279 -7.95 18.35 -11.17
N TRP A 280 -6.90 17.52 -11.11
CA TRP A 280 -5.68 17.84 -10.37
C TRP A 280 -5.01 19.12 -10.89
N VAL A 281 -4.91 19.30 -12.21
CA VAL A 281 -4.38 20.56 -12.80
C VAL A 281 -5.21 21.77 -12.35
N GLN A 282 -6.54 21.65 -12.33
CA GLN A 282 -7.42 22.72 -11.85
C GLN A 282 -7.24 23.01 -10.36
N ASP A 283 -7.08 21.98 -9.54
CA ASP A 283 -6.88 22.13 -8.10
C ASP A 283 -5.52 22.77 -7.78
N VAL A 284 -4.47 22.38 -8.51
CA VAL A 284 -3.16 23.04 -8.44
C VAL A 284 -3.29 24.51 -8.81
N PHE A 285 -4.07 24.86 -9.84
CA PHE A 285 -4.31 26.25 -10.20
C PHE A 285 -4.96 27.04 -9.07
N ARG A 286 -6.03 26.49 -8.48
CA ARG A 286 -6.74 27.14 -7.36
C ARG A 286 -5.83 27.30 -6.14
N ALA A 287 -5.01 26.30 -5.84
CA ALA A 287 -4.05 26.37 -4.74
C ALA A 287 -2.95 27.40 -5.00
N ALA A 288 -2.38 27.41 -6.21
CA ALA A 288 -1.37 28.35 -6.63
C ALA A 288 -1.86 29.81 -6.63
N ALA A 289 -3.13 30.04 -6.97
CA ALA A 289 -3.73 31.37 -6.89
C ALA A 289 -3.81 31.91 -5.44
N ALA A 290 -3.86 31.01 -4.45
CA ALA A 290 -3.87 31.37 -3.03
C ALA A 290 -2.44 31.47 -2.44
N ASP A 291 -1.59 30.49 -2.72
CA ASP A 291 -0.21 30.43 -2.25
C ASP A 291 0.68 29.67 -3.27
N PRO A 292 1.32 30.39 -4.22
CA PRO A 292 2.17 29.77 -5.24
C PRO A 292 3.38 29.05 -4.64
N LEU A 293 3.99 29.62 -3.59
CA LEU A 293 5.22 29.11 -3.00
C LEU A 293 4.96 27.81 -2.24
N SER A 294 3.92 27.78 -1.41
CA SER A 294 3.49 26.56 -0.73
C SER A 294 3.10 25.48 -1.73
N THR A 295 2.37 25.84 -2.80
CA THR A 295 1.98 24.89 -3.85
C THR A 295 3.19 24.31 -4.58
N ALA A 296 4.17 25.14 -4.97
CA ALA A 296 5.40 24.66 -5.60
C ALA A 296 6.21 23.76 -4.66
N SER A 297 6.36 24.16 -3.40
CA SER A 297 7.06 23.38 -2.39
C SER A 297 6.40 22.01 -2.14
N ALA A 298 5.06 21.96 -2.16
CA ALA A 298 4.31 20.72 -2.02
C ALA A 298 4.55 19.74 -3.19
N LEU A 299 4.84 20.27 -4.39
CA LEU A 299 5.03 19.46 -5.60
C LEU A 299 6.49 19.07 -5.87
N HIS A 300 7.45 19.74 -5.21
CA HIS A 300 8.90 19.66 -5.45
C HIS A 300 9.47 18.23 -5.47
N SER A 301 9.00 17.33 -4.60
CA SER A 301 9.48 15.94 -4.54
C SER A 301 8.61 14.93 -5.30
N LEU A 302 7.41 15.33 -5.73
CA LEU A 302 6.40 14.43 -6.28
C LEU A 302 6.41 14.38 -7.81
N ILE A 303 6.51 15.55 -8.44
CA ILE A 303 6.42 15.70 -9.90
C ILE A 303 7.60 15.08 -10.67
N PRO A 304 8.88 15.24 -10.27
CA PRO A 304 10.03 14.83 -11.08
C PRO A 304 10.00 13.37 -11.52
N HIS A 305 9.52 12.49 -10.64
CA HIS A 305 9.64 11.05 -10.80
C HIS A 305 8.41 10.39 -11.43
N LEU A 306 7.29 11.11 -11.51
CA LEU A 306 6.00 10.53 -11.90
C LEU A 306 6.03 9.91 -13.31
N PRO A 307 6.33 10.66 -14.40
CA PRO A 307 6.33 10.09 -15.74
C PRO A 307 7.32 8.93 -15.89
N ILE A 308 8.52 9.07 -15.33
CA ILE A 308 9.58 8.07 -15.41
C ILE A 308 9.13 6.74 -14.78
N ARG A 309 8.52 6.80 -13.58
CA ARG A 309 8.06 5.60 -12.90
C ARG A 309 6.91 4.91 -13.64
N TYR A 310 6.03 5.65 -14.32
CA TYR A 310 5.00 5.07 -15.18
C TYR A 310 5.57 4.43 -16.45
N ASP A 311 6.59 5.03 -17.07
CA ASP A 311 7.31 4.40 -18.18
C ASP A 311 7.97 3.09 -17.73
N ASP A 312 8.67 3.11 -16.59
CA ASP A 312 9.33 1.93 -16.02
C ASP A 312 8.31 0.82 -15.67
N ALA A 313 7.12 1.20 -15.18
CA ALA A 313 6.00 0.31 -14.89
C ALA A 313 5.27 -0.21 -16.14
N GLY A 314 5.61 0.25 -17.34
CA GLY A 314 5.02 -0.21 -18.60
C GLY A 314 3.72 0.50 -19.01
N TYR A 315 3.47 1.71 -18.50
CA TYR A 315 2.30 2.52 -18.82
C TYR A 315 2.68 3.83 -19.56
N PRO A 316 3.28 3.75 -20.77
CA PRO A 316 3.82 4.93 -21.46
C PRO A 316 2.75 5.98 -21.84
N LYS A 317 1.52 5.53 -22.12
CA LYS A 317 0.39 6.46 -22.34
C LYS A 317 0.06 7.28 -21.09
N GLN A 318 0.16 6.67 -19.90
CA GLN A 318 -0.09 7.36 -18.65
C GLN A 318 1.08 8.30 -18.29
N ALA A 319 2.32 7.88 -18.55
CA ALA A 319 3.48 8.74 -18.42
C ALA A 319 3.33 10.01 -19.28
N GLU A 320 2.88 9.86 -20.52
CA GLU A 320 2.65 11.00 -21.42
C GLU A 320 1.54 11.94 -20.91
N ARG A 321 0.44 11.40 -20.40
CA ARG A 321 -0.62 12.22 -19.76
C ARG A 321 -0.08 13.01 -18.58
N TRP A 322 0.78 12.40 -17.76
CA TRP A 322 1.45 13.10 -16.67
C TRP A 322 2.38 14.20 -17.17
N ARG A 323 3.17 13.96 -18.23
CA ARG A 323 4.00 15.02 -18.85
C ARG A 323 3.16 16.20 -19.30
N VAL A 324 2.06 15.95 -20.00
CA VAL A 324 1.14 17.00 -20.45
C VAL A 324 0.55 17.77 -19.26
N ALA A 325 0.09 17.07 -18.22
CA ALA A 325 -0.46 17.71 -17.01
C ALA A 325 0.59 18.57 -16.27
N ILE A 326 1.80 18.04 -16.10
CA ILE A 326 2.93 18.74 -15.47
C ILE A 326 3.36 19.96 -16.30
N GLY A 327 3.37 19.85 -17.63
CA GLY A 327 3.63 20.96 -18.53
C GLY A 327 2.65 22.11 -18.33
N LYS A 328 1.34 21.81 -18.28
CA LYS A 328 0.29 22.80 -17.98
C LYS A 328 0.49 23.46 -16.62
N VAL A 329 0.81 22.68 -15.59
CA VAL A 329 1.10 23.20 -14.24
C VAL A 329 2.32 24.12 -14.28
N SER A 330 3.37 23.77 -15.03
CA SER A 330 4.58 24.57 -15.17
C SER A 330 4.34 25.91 -15.84
N GLU A 331 3.65 25.93 -16.98
CA GLU A 331 3.32 27.15 -17.72
C GLU A 331 2.59 28.18 -16.84
N MET A 332 1.77 27.67 -15.92
CA MET A 332 0.93 28.45 -15.03
C MET A 332 1.60 28.87 -13.72
N LEU A 333 2.36 27.97 -13.08
CA LEU A 333 2.96 28.21 -11.77
C LEU A 333 4.28 28.98 -11.88
N SER A 334 5.09 28.70 -12.90
CA SER A 334 6.42 29.31 -13.07
C SER A 334 6.40 30.85 -13.10
N PRO A 335 5.43 31.54 -13.73
CA PRO A 335 5.34 33.01 -13.69
C PRO A 335 5.01 33.58 -12.31
N LEU A 336 4.43 32.78 -11.41
CA LEU A 336 4.03 33.20 -10.06
C LEU A 336 5.15 33.03 -9.03
N LEU A 337 6.22 32.30 -9.39
CA LEU A 337 7.35 32.03 -8.52
C LEU A 337 8.47 33.06 -8.70
N VAL A 338 9.14 33.38 -7.59
CA VAL A 338 10.36 34.19 -7.55
C VAL A 338 11.58 33.29 -7.31
N GLU A 339 12.77 33.76 -7.68
CA GLU A 339 14.00 33.02 -7.38
C GLU A 339 14.29 32.97 -5.88
N PRO A 340 14.85 31.86 -5.35
CA PRO A 340 15.35 30.66 -6.07
C PRO A 340 14.31 29.54 -6.30
N SER A 341 13.07 29.74 -5.83
CA SER A 341 12.03 28.70 -5.87
C SER A 341 11.59 28.37 -7.29
N ARG A 342 11.65 29.34 -8.20
CA ARG A 342 11.34 29.15 -9.61
C ARG A 342 12.35 28.25 -10.30
N ASP A 343 13.65 28.50 -10.15
CA ASP A 343 14.71 27.64 -10.71
C ASP A 343 14.59 26.19 -10.22
N LEU A 344 14.34 26.02 -8.92
CA LEU A 344 14.15 24.70 -8.31
C LEU A 344 12.96 23.96 -8.94
N PHE A 345 11.80 24.61 -9.03
CA PHE A 345 10.60 24.04 -9.62
C PHE A 345 10.76 23.75 -11.13
N LEU A 346 11.45 24.62 -11.88
CA LEU A 346 11.73 24.37 -13.30
C LEU A 346 12.69 23.19 -13.51
N SER A 347 13.63 22.97 -12.59
CA SER A 347 14.50 21.79 -12.58
C SER A 347 13.68 20.49 -12.41
N ASP A 348 12.71 20.48 -11.50
CA ASP A 348 11.79 19.35 -11.30
C ASP A 348 10.96 19.05 -12.55
N VAL A 349 10.39 20.10 -13.15
CA VAL A 349 9.60 20.00 -14.38
C VAL A 349 10.46 19.47 -15.52
N SER A 350 11.68 19.99 -15.69
CA SER A 350 12.61 19.50 -16.70
C SER A 350 12.90 18.00 -16.52
N THR A 351 13.10 17.56 -15.27
CA THR A 351 13.29 16.14 -14.95
C THR A 351 12.06 15.31 -15.32
N ALA A 352 10.85 15.80 -15.03
CA ALA A 352 9.62 15.09 -15.39
C ALA A 352 9.37 15.02 -16.91
N LEU A 353 9.64 16.10 -17.65
CA LEU A 353 9.37 16.18 -19.09
C LEU A 353 10.41 15.47 -19.94
N HIS A 354 11.68 15.52 -19.53
CA HIS A 354 12.81 15.04 -20.34
C HIS A 354 13.56 13.86 -19.72
N GLY A 355 13.23 13.49 -18.48
CA GLY A 355 13.80 12.32 -17.83
C GLY A 355 13.53 11.07 -18.66
N SER A 356 14.60 10.38 -19.01
CA SER A 356 14.52 9.12 -19.74
C SER A 356 14.45 7.95 -18.75
N SER A 357 13.53 7.03 -19.00
CA SER A 357 13.54 5.72 -18.37
C SER A 357 14.84 5.01 -18.73
N SER A 358 15.49 4.39 -17.73
CA SER A 358 16.67 3.53 -17.94
C SER A 358 16.39 2.37 -18.91
N ARG A 359 15.10 1.99 -19.09
CA ARG A 359 14.64 0.99 -20.04
C ARG A 359 14.63 1.51 -21.48
N SER A 360 14.28 2.79 -21.68
CA SER A 360 14.32 3.45 -23.00
C SER A 360 15.75 3.66 -23.50
N THR A 361 16.68 3.97 -22.60
CA THR A 361 18.11 4.04 -22.92
C THR A 361 18.69 2.66 -23.22
N LYS A 362 18.23 1.59 -22.56
CA LYS A 362 18.67 0.22 -22.84
C LYS A 362 18.20 -0.32 -24.20
N ILE A 363 17.01 0.07 -24.68
CA ILE A 363 16.53 -0.33 -26.01
C ILE A 363 17.31 0.42 -27.11
N ALA A 364 17.72 1.66 -26.86
CA ALA A 364 18.60 2.41 -27.78
C ALA A 364 20.08 1.99 -27.68
N ALA A 365 20.55 1.55 -26.51
CA ALA A 365 21.95 1.17 -26.23
C ALA A 365 22.22 -0.34 -26.30
N LEU A 366 21.29 -1.15 -26.83
CA LEU A 366 21.56 -2.56 -27.18
C LEU A 366 22.44 -2.71 -28.43
N GLY A 367 23.02 -1.61 -28.92
CA GLY A 367 24.21 -1.60 -29.75
C GLY A 367 25.33 -0.83 -29.06
N GLU A 368 25.87 -1.37 -27.97
CA GLU A 368 27.28 -1.30 -27.52
C GLU A 368 27.39 -1.56 -26.03
N SER A 369 28.16 -2.60 -25.71
CA SER A 369 28.52 -3.06 -24.38
C SER A 369 29.25 -1.98 -23.60
N SER A 370 28.76 -1.62 -22.41
CA SER A 370 29.66 -1.11 -21.38
C SER A 370 29.20 -1.46 -19.97
N GLU A 371 30.12 -2.11 -19.28
CA GLU A 371 30.15 -2.53 -17.88
C GLU A 371 30.20 -1.28 -16.97
N VAL A 372 29.31 -1.19 -15.98
CA VAL A 372 29.42 -0.19 -14.90
C VAL A 372 29.21 -0.88 -13.56
N ALA A 373 30.16 -0.67 -12.66
CA ALA A 373 30.31 -1.28 -11.35
C ALA A 373 29.09 -1.06 -10.44
N ARG A 374 28.59 -2.14 -9.85
CA ARG A 374 27.57 -2.14 -8.79
C ARG A 374 28.24 -2.14 -7.41
N VAL A 375 27.72 -1.30 -6.52
CA VAL A 375 27.91 -1.45 -5.08
C VAL A 375 27.03 -2.62 -4.64
N GLU A 376 27.64 -3.73 -4.23
CA GLU A 376 26.94 -4.92 -3.73
C GLU A 376 26.43 -4.67 -2.30
N HIS A 377 25.10 -4.60 -2.14
CA HIS A 377 24.46 -4.78 -0.84
C HIS A 377 24.09 -6.26 -0.69
N THR A 378 24.98 -7.05 -0.10
CA THR A 378 24.72 -8.47 0.13
C THR A 378 23.70 -8.65 1.26
N TYR A 379 22.49 -9.11 0.92
CA TYR A 379 21.51 -9.52 1.94
C TYR A 379 21.91 -10.87 2.56
N PRO A 380 21.61 -11.12 3.84
CA PRO A 380 21.75 -12.44 4.44
C PRO A 380 20.88 -13.46 3.68
N ALA A 381 21.47 -14.59 3.27
CA ALA A 381 20.78 -15.65 2.52
C ALA A 381 19.41 -16.08 3.10
N PRO A 382 19.21 -16.20 4.44
CA PRO A 382 17.91 -16.59 5.00
C PRO A 382 16.80 -15.56 4.77
N GLU A 383 17.13 -14.26 4.84
CA GLU A 383 16.17 -13.17 4.62
C GLU A 383 15.77 -13.06 3.15
N LEU A 384 16.75 -13.24 2.26
CA LEU A 384 16.52 -13.27 0.82
C LEU A 384 15.57 -14.43 0.43
N ILE A 385 15.79 -15.63 0.98
CA ILE A 385 14.93 -16.80 0.77
C ILE A 385 13.53 -16.58 1.35
N ALA A 386 13.42 -16.00 2.55
CA ALA A 386 12.12 -15.69 3.15
C ALA A 386 11.33 -14.67 2.32
N SER A 387 12.00 -13.62 1.83
CA SER A 387 11.40 -12.61 0.95
C SER A 387 10.94 -13.22 -0.39
N ALA A 388 11.76 -14.08 -1.01
CA ALA A 388 11.39 -14.80 -2.22
C ALA A 388 10.14 -15.67 -2.02
N ARG A 389 10.05 -16.39 -0.90
CA ARG A 389 8.87 -17.20 -0.55
C ARG A 389 7.62 -16.36 -0.38
N GLY A 390 7.70 -15.26 0.36
CA GLY A 390 6.56 -14.35 0.57
C GLY A 390 6.02 -13.81 -0.75
N LEU A 391 6.90 -13.31 -1.62
CA LEU A 391 6.51 -12.76 -2.92
C LEU A 391 5.84 -13.78 -3.85
N LEU A 392 6.27 -15.04 -3.82
CA LEU A 392 5.64 -16.09 -4.61
C LEU A 392 4.28 -16.51 -4.05
N LEU A 393 4.13 -16.58 -2.73
CA LEU A 393 2.82 -16.83 -2.10
C LEU A 393 1.83 -15.71 -2.42
N ASP A 394 2.26 -14.45 -2.33
CA ASP A 394 1.45 -13.28 -2.69
C ASP A 394 1.05 -13.29 -4.17
N ALA A 395 1.87 -13.89 -5.03
CA ALA A 395 1.60 -14.08 -6.45
C ALA A 395 0.75 -15.33 -6.77
N GLY A 396 0.25 -16.04 -5.74
CA GLY A 396 -0.60 -17.21 -5.90
C GLY A 396 0.16 -18.52 -6.20
N ALA A 397 1.49 -18.55 -6.04
CA ALA A 397 2.26 -19.76 -6.23
C ALA A 397 1.96 -20.81 -5.16
N LEU A 398 1.74 -22.05 -5.59
CA LEU A 398 1.62 -23.20 -4.69
C LEU A 398 2.98 -23.90 -4.57
N PHE A 399 3.39 -24.19 -3.34
CA PHE A 399 4.61 -24.95 -3.06
C PHE A 399 4.29 -26.42 -2.85
N THR A 400 5.10 -27.29 -3.46
CA THR A 400 5.04 -28.73 -3.29
C THR A 400 6.13 -29.21 -2.33
N THR A 401 6.10 -30.48 -1.95
CA THR A 401 7.18 -31.10 -1.15
C THR A 401 8.52 -31.14 -1.87
N ILE A 402 8.56 -30.89 -3.18
CA ILE A 402 9.79 -30.84 -3.98
C ILE A 402 10.25 -29.42 -4.29
N THR A 403 9.53 -28.38 -3.85
CA THR A 403 9.91 -27.00 -4.10
C THR A 403 11.12 -26.62 -3.24
N THR A 404 12.20 -26.17 -3.88
CA THR A 404 13.44 -25.75 -3.22
C THR A 404 13.75 -24.28 -3.46
N PHE A 405 14.40 -23.67 -2.48
CA PHE A 405 14.83 -22.28 -2.49
C PHE A 405 16.30 -22.24 -2.08
N GLU A 406 17.15 -21.81 -3.00
CA GLU A 406 18.60 -21.74 -2.79
C GLU A 406 19.08 -20.36 -3.25
N THR A 407 20.13 -19.81 -2.65
CA THR A 407 20.75 -18.61 -3.19
C THR A 407 21.30 -18.89 -4.58
N ASP A 408 21.13 -17.96 -5.51
CA ASP A 408 21.66 -18.11 -6.85
C ASP A 408 23.13 -17.66 -6.91
N ASP A 409 24.05 -18.62 -7.01
CA ASP A 409 25.49 -18.35 -7.09
C ASP A 409 25.88 -17.50 -8.31
N ALA A 410 25.06 -17.47 -9.37
CA ALA A 410 25.32 -16.69 -10.57
C ALA A 410 24.72 -15.28 -10.52
N LEU A 411 23.79 -15.01 -9.59
CA LEU A 411 23.07 -13.75 -9.48
C LEU A 411 22.99 -13.33 -8.00
N SER A 412 23.88 -12.41 -7.60
CA SER A 412 23.82 -11.79 -6.28
C SER A 412 22.44 -11.17 -6.03
N ASP A 413 21.91 -11.40 -4.83
CA ASP A 413 20.57 -10.98 -4.38
C ASP A 413 19.38 -11.66 -5.11
N CYS A 414 19.60 -12.83 -5.70
CA CYS A 414 18.52 -13.66 -6.24
C CYS A 414 18.48 -15.05 -5.58
N VAL A 415 17.29 -15.62 -5.57
CA VAL A 415 16.98 -16.95 -5.04
C VAL A 415 16.58 -17.82 -6.21
N LYS A 416 17.34 -18.89 -6.41
CA LYS A 416 16.98 -19.95 -7.32
C LYS A 416 15.82 -20.76 -6.75
N VAL A 417 14.78 -20.88 -7.55
CA VAL A 417 13.53 -21.58 -7.22
C VAL A 417 13.35 -22.71 -8.21
N SER A 418 13.17 -23.92 -7.70
CA SER A 418 12.91 -25.13 -8.50
C SER A 418 11.82 -25.98 -7.86
N GLY A 419 11.21 -26.86 -8.66
CA GLY A 419 10.12 -27.74 -8.19
C GLY A 419 8.78 -27.01 -8.03
N ILE A 420 8.54 -25.97 -8.85
CA ILE A 420 7.24 -25.33 -9.05
C ILE A 420 6.60 -25.89 -10.31
N PHE A 421 5.30 -26.16 -10.26
CA PHE A 421 4.50 -26.58 -11.41
C PHE A 421 3.41 -25.55 -11.66
N MET A 422 3.17 -25.25 -12.93
CA MET A 422 2.05 -24.42 -13.37
C MET A 422 1.17 -25.23 -14.30
N GLN A 423 -0.14 -25.09 -14.16
CA GLN A 423 -1.11 -25.77 -15.01
C GLN A 423 -1.26 -24.98 -16.32
N GLU A 424 -0.87 -25.58 -17.44
CA GLU A 424 -1.02 -25.01 -18.78
C GLU A 424 -1.64 -26.04 -19.71
N ASP A 425 -2.68 -25.65 -20.47
CA ASP A 425 -3.35 -26.52 -21.46
C ASP A 425 -3.73 -27.93 -20.92
N ALA A 426 -4.08 -27.99 -19.63
CA ALA A 426 -4.40 -29.22 -18.88
C ALA A 426 -3.22 -30.17 -18.57
N GLU A 427 -1.98 -29.70 -18.67
CA GLU A 427 -0.76 -30.39 -18.21
C GLU A 427 -0.02 -29.58 -17.14
N ASP A 428 0.61 -30.27 -16.17
CA ASP A 428 1.47 -29.63 -15.17
C ASP A 428 2.88 -29.44 -15.72
N VAL A 429 3.26 -28.18 -15.99
CA VAL A 429 4.55 -27.84 -16.57
C VAL A 429 5.53 -27.44 -15.46
N PRO A 430 6.72 -28.08 -15.36
CA PRO A 430 7.71 -27.71 -14.36
C PRO A 430 8.47 -26.44 -14.76
N TYR A 431 8.68 -25.58 -13.76
CA TYR A 431 9.43 -24.33 -13.87
C TYR A 431 10.64 -24.30 -12.93
N GLU A 432 11.75 -23.77 -13.44
CA GLU A 432 12.95 -23.42 -12.67
C GLU A 432 13.31 -21.97 -13.02
N PHE A 433 13.56 -21.12 -12.03
CA PHE A 433 13.87 -19.71 -12.29
C PHE A 433 14.63 -19.09 -11.11
N SER A 434 15.20 -17.91 -11.34
CA SER A 434 15.85 -17.10 -10.32
C SER A 434 14.98 -15.90 -10.00
N LEU A 435 14.43 -15.85 -8.78
CA LEU A 435 13.65 -14.72 -8.30
C LEU A 435 14.56 -13.73 -7.58
N CYS A 436 14.57 -12.48 -8.01
CA CYS A 436 15.32 -11.40 -7.37
C CYS A 436 14.34 -10.55 -6.54
N PRO A 437 14.20 -10.77 -5.22
CA PRO A 437 13.07 -10.26 -4.44
C PRO A 437 13.00 -8.74 -4.40
N LEU A 438 14.15 -8.09 -4.26
CA LEU A 438 14.28 -6.62 -4.22
C LEU A 438 13.83 -5.96 -5.52
N GLN A 439 14.11 -6.62 -6.64
CA GLN A 439 13.76 -6.12 -7.98
C GLN A 439 12.36 -6.58 -8.41
N ARG A 440 11.73 -7.51 -7.67
CA ARG A 440 10.48 -8.19 -8.05
C ARG A 440 10.50 -8.76 -9.47
N MET A 441 11.66 -9.28 -9.88
CA MET A 441 11.91 -9.83 -11.21
C MET A 441 12.22 -11.32 -11.13
N VAL A 442 11.64 -12.07 -12.06
CA VAL A 442 11.96 -13.46 -12.35
C VAL A 442 12.92 -13.50 -13.53
N ARG A 443 14.03 -14.23 -13.39
CA ARG A 443 15.13 -14.34 -14.35
C ARG A 443 15.48 -15.81 -14.58
N SER A 444 16.33 -16.06 -15.59
CA SER A 444 16.88 -17.40 -15.85
C SER A 444 15.81 -18.49 -15.93
N ILE A 445 14.64 -18.14 -16.48
CA ILE A 445 13.45 -18.98 -16.48
C ILE A 445 13.70 -20.16 -17.40
N LYS A 446 13.43 -21.36 -16.89
CA LYS A 446 13.34 -22.58 -17.67
C LYS A 446 11.95 -23.16 -17.52
N ARG A 447 11.33 -23.40 -18.66
CA ARG A 447 10.05 -24.09 -18.79
C ARG A 447 10.33 -25.48 -19.36
N ASN A 448 10.00 -26.53 -18.62
CA ASN A 448 10.31 -27.92 -19.01
C ASN A 448 11.80 -28.11 -19.40
N GLY A 449 12.69 -27.47 -18.65
CA GLY A 449 14.13 -27.48 -18.91
C GLY A 449 14.61 -26.59 -20.07
N VAL A 450 13.70 -25.97 -20.84
CA VAL A 450 14.03 -25.07 -21.95
C VAL A 450 14.11 -23.63 -21.43
N ALA A 451 15.26 -22.99 -21.64
CA ALA A 451 15.47 -21.60 -21.23
C ALA A 451 14.60 -20.63 -22.03
N LEU A 452 13.92 -19.72 -21.33
CA LEU A 452 13.17 -18.63 -21.92
C LEU A 452 14.03 -17.35 -21.96
N PRO A 453 13.98 -16.56 -23.04
CA PRO A 453 14.94 -15.48 -23.28
C PRO A 453 14.75 -14.23 -22.42
N ASN A 454 13.62 -14.08 -21.72
CA ASN A 454 13.24 -12.83 -21.08
C ASN A 454 13.16 -12.96 -19.56
N ALA A 455 13.71 -11.98 -18.85
CA ALA A 455 13.35 -11.72 -17.47
C ALA A 455 12.00 -11.00 -17.43
N VAL A 456 11.09 -11.44 -16.57
CA VAL A 456 9.75 -10.86 -16.44
C VAL A 456 9.51 -10.40 -15.00
N PRO A 457 8.72 -9.35 -14.76
CA PRO A 457 8.20 -9.04 -13.43
C PRO A 457 7.48 -10.25 -12.85
N ILE A 458 7.58 -10.46 -11.53
CA ILE A 458 6.94 -11.61 -10.86
C ILE A 458 5.43 -11.68 -11.13
N GLN A 459 4.76 -10.54 -11.28
CA GLN A 459 3.33 -10.51 -11.64
C GLN A 459 3.11 -11.14 -13.01
N GLN A 460 3.88 -10.76 -14.03
CA GLN A 460 3.77 -11.32 -15.39
C GLN A 460 4.26 -12.77 -15.50
N PHE A 461 4.86 -13.33 -14.46
CA PHE A 461 5.33 -14.70 -14.49
C PHE A 461 4.22 -15.71 -14.16
N PHE A 462 3.18 -15.28 -13.42
CA PHE A 462 2.05 -16.10 -13.01
C PHE A 462 0.76 -15.85 -13.83
N TYR A 463 0.81 -14.94 -14.81
CA TYR A 463 -0.25 -14.62 -15.76
C TYR A 463 0.23 -14.88 -17.19
#